data_AF-A0A8E2JSG1-F1
#
_entry.id   AF-A0A8E2JSG1-F1
#
_cell.length_a   1.000
_cell.length_b   1.000
_cell.length_c   1.000
_cell.angle_alpha   90.00
_cell.angle_beta   90.00
_cell.angle_gamma   90.00
#
_symmetry.space_group_name_H-M   'P 1'
#
loop_
_entity.id
_entity.type
_entity.pdbx_description
1 polymer ?
#
loop_
_entity_poly.entity_id
_entity_poly.type
_entity_poly.pdbx_seq_one_letter_code
_entity_poly.pdbx_strand_id
1 'polypeptide(L)'
;NLDLEARMALAISHLRTNPDQSIRQTARTFDLPRSTLQHRLNGRQSSQQSSQAQQKLSVFEENSLIKWINTMAGWGWPPKIQHLESMA
;
A
#
# COMPACT_ATOMS: atom_id res chain seq x y z
N ASN A 1 -16.17 -4.03 -5.99
CA ASN A 1 -15.18 -5.04 -5.59
C ASN A 1 -14.14 -4.40 -4.71
N LEU A 2 -14.00 -4.87 -3.46
CA LEU A 2 -12.93 -4.44 -2.56
C LEU A 2 -11.60 -5.05 -3.02
N ASP A 3 -10.53 -4.26 -2.99
CA ASP A 3 -9.16 -4.72 -3.24
C ASP A 3 -8.72 -5.78 -2.20
N LEU A 4 -7.75 -6.60 -2.55
CA LEU A 4 -7.21 -7.68 -1.72
C LEU A 4 -6.64 -7.14 -0.40
N GLU A 5 -5.90 -6.03 -0.42
CA GLU A 5 -5.35 -5.43 0.79
C GLU A 5 -6.46 -4.84 1.69
N ALA A 6 -7.53 -4.31 1.11
CA ALA A 6 -8.69 -3.86 1.88
C ALA A 6 -9.40 -5.02 2.58
N ARG A 7 -9.59 -6.15 1.88
CA ARG A 7 -10.15 -7.38 2.47
C ARG A 7 -9.25 -7.95 3.57
N MET A 8 -7.93 -7.91 3.36
CA MET A 8 -6.95 -8.29 4.37
C MET A 8 -7.06 -7.42 5.63
N ALA A 9 -7.13 -6.10 5.48
CA ALA A 9 -7.28 -5.17 6.60
C ALA A 9 -8.57 -5.45 7.40
N LEU A 10 -9.68 -5.70 6.71
CA LEU A 10 -10.96 -6.07 7.33
C LEU A 10 -10.90 -7.42 8.05
N ALA A 11 -10.26 -8.43 7.47
CA ALA A 11 -10.11 -9.74 8.10
C ALA A 11 -9.24 -9.67 9.37
N ILE A 12 -8.19 -8.85 9.37
CA ILE A 12 -7.33 -8.61 10.54
C ILE A 12 -8.11 -7.87 11.63
N SER A 13 -8.84 -6.80 11.29
CA SER A 13 -9.63 -6.05 12.27
C SER A 13 -10.68 -6.95 12.91
N HIS A 14 -11.37 -7.75 12.10
CA HIS A 14 -12.38 -8.70 12.56
C HIS A 14 -11.82 -9.77 13.54
N LEU A 15 -10.61 -10.29 13.29
CA LEU A 15 -9.95 -11.23 14.22
C LEU A 15 -9.44 -10.55 15.49
N ARG A 16 -9.09 -9.26 15.43
CA ARG A 16 -8.70 -8.49 16.63
C ARG A 16 -9.90 -8.18 17.52
N THR A 17 -11.08 -7.95 16.93
CA THR A 17 -12.33 -7.74 17.68
C THR A 17 -12.91 -9.04 18.22
N ASN A 18 -12.68 -10.17 17.54
CA ASN A 18 -13.21 -11.49 17.89
C ASN A 18 -12.05 -12.50 18.05
N PRO A 19 -11.34 -12.50 19.19
CA PRO A 19 -10.13 -13.30 19.37
C PRO A 19 -10.38 -14.82 19.33
N ASP A 20 -11.58 -15.27 19.65
CA ASP A 20 -11.95 -16.69 19.63
C ASP A 20 -12.24 -17.23 18.22
N GLN A 21 -12.24 -16.36 17.22
CA GLN A 21 -12.68 -16.73 15.88
C GLN A 21 -11.58 -17.44 15.08
N SER A 22 -11.96 -18.48 14.34
CA SER A 22 -11.02 -19.26 13.56
C SER A 22 -10.45 -18.46 12.39
N ILE A 23 -9.12 -18.33 12.33
CA ILE A 23 -8.40 -17.74 11.19
C ILE A 23 -8.82 -18.41 9.87
N ARG A 24 -9.03 -19.73 9.86
CA ARG A 24 -9.43 -20.48 8.65
C ARG A 24 -10.84 -20.09 8.19
N GLN A 25 -11.76 -19.89 9.14
CA GLN A 25 -13.13 -19.49 8.82
C GLN A 25 -13.15 -18.05 8.32
N THR A 26 -12.47 -17.13 9.01
CA THR A 26 -12.32 -15.75 8.56
C THR A 26 -11.70 -15.68 7.17
N ALA A 27 -10.63 -16.42 6.90
CA ALA A 27 -10.02 -16.48 5.58
C ALA A 27 -11.04 -16.88 4.50
N ARG A 28 -11.91 -17.86 4.75
CA ARG A 28 -12.97 -18.26 3.79
C ARG A 28 -14.04 -17.19 3.63
N THR A 29 -14.52 -16.60 4.73
CA THR A 29 -15.55 -15.55 4.70
C THR A 29 -15.10 -14.34 3.90
N PHE A 30 -13.84 -13.95 4.05
CA PHE A 30 -13.24 -12.83 3.33
C PHE A 30 -12.55 -13.27 2.02
N ASP A 31 -12.68 -14.53 1.60
CA ASP A 31 -12.10 -15.15 0.39
C ASP A 31 -10.56 -14.96 0.24
N LEU A 32 -9.85 -14.99 1.35
CA LEU A 32 -8.39 -14.81 1.44
C LEU A 32 -7.67 -16.16 1.58
N PRO A 33 -6.43 -16.29 1.08
CA PRO A 33 -5.58 -17.42 1.42
C PRO A 33 -5.27 -17.44 2.92
N ARG A 34 -5.57 -18.57 3.59
CA ARG A 34 -5.35 -18.74 5.03
C ARG A 34 -3.91 -18.42 5.44
N SER A 35 -2.92 -18.94 4.70
CA SER A 35 -1.50 -18.74 4.99
C SER A 35 -1.13 -17.26 4.96
N THR A 36 -1.60 -16.52 3.95
CA THR A 36 -1.40 -15.08 3.84
C THR A 36 -1.98 -14.31 5.01
N LEU A 37 -3.23 -14.63 5.42
CA LEU A 37 -3.86 -14.01 6.59
C LEU A 37 -3.06 -14.28 7.88
N GLN A 38 -2.60 -15.51 8.07
CA GLN A 38 -1.78 -15.89 9.22
C GLN A 38 -0.43 -15.16 9.24
N HIS A 39 0.27 -15.07 8.09
CA HIS A 39 1.53 -14.32 8.01
C HIS A 39 1.33 -12.83 8.31
N ARG A 40 0.22 -12.24 7.83
CA ARG A 40 -0.14 -10.84 8.10
C ARG A 40 -0.39 -10.60 9.59
N LEU A 41 -1.09 -11.51 10.28
CA LEU A 41 -1.29 -11.42 11.73
C LEU A 41 0.02 -11.49 12.51
N ASN A 42 0.99 -12.26 12.02
CA ASN A 42 2.33 -12.35 12.58
C ASN A 42 3.24 -11.15 12.22
N GLY A 43 2.69 -10.10 11.59
CA GLY A 43 3.42 -8.86 11.31
C GLY A 43 4.05 -8.76 9.92
N ARG A 44 3.81 -9.72 9.01
CA ARG A 44 4.34 -9.63 7.65
C ARG A 44 3.64 -8.51 6.87
N GLN A 45 4.41 -7.52 6.44
CA GLN A 45 3.96 -6.39 5.62
C GLN A 45 3.58 -6.80 4.20
N SER A 46 2.74 -6.00 3.55
CA SER A 46 2.40 -6.23 2.14
C SER A 46 3.57 -5.99 1.23
N SER A 47 3.53 -6.59 0.03
CA SER A 47 4.58 -6.33 -0.96
C SER A 47 4.67 -4.84 -1.25
N GLN A 48 3.51 -4.18 -1.38
CA GLN A 48 3.44 -2.74 -1.59
C GLN A 48 4.04 -1.95 -0.42
N GLN A 49 3.72 -2.29 0.82
CA GLN A 49 4.31 -1.64 2.00
C GLN A 49 5.82 -1.87 2.10
N SER A 50 6.28 -3.09 1.81
CA SER A 50 7.70 -3.43 1.79
C SER A 50 8.44 -2.67 0.69
N SER A 51 7.85 -2.56 -0.50
CA SER A 51 8.40 -1.77 -1.60
C SER A 51 8.47 -0.29 -1.25
N GLN A 52 7.41 0.26 -0.64
CA GLN A 52 7.39 1.65 -0.19
C GLN A 52 8.47 1.93 0.88
N ALA A 53 8.69 1.01 1.81
CA ALA A 53 9.76 1.14 2.81
C ALA A 53 11.18 1.08 2.20
N GLN A 54 11.33 0.55 1.00
CA GLN A 54 12.58 0.50 0.25
C GLN A 54 12.78 1.68 -0.70
N GLN A 55 11.73 2.48 -0.95
CA GLN A 55 11.81 3.67 -1.80
C GLN A 55 12.54 4.80 -1.06
N LYS A 56 13.30 5.60 -1.81
CA LYS A 56 13.97 6.79 -1.28
C LYS A 56 13.01 7.95 -1.00
N LEU A 57 11.89 7.97 -1.72
CA LEU A 57 10.87 8.99 -1.63
C LEU A 57 9.62 8.38 -1.00
N SER A 58 8.98 9.14 -0.14
CA SER A 58 7.65 8.85 0.37
C SER A 58 6.60 9.03 -0.73
N VAL A 59 5.45 8.36 -0.57
CA VAL A 59 4.29 8.56 -1.46
C VAL A 59 3.87 10.03 -1.53
N PHE A 60 4.06 10.79 -0.45
CA PHE A 60 3.75 12.22 -0.45
C PHE A 60 4.70 13.03 -1.34
N GLU A 61 6.00 12.75 -1.26
CA GLU A 61 7.01 13.38 -2.12
C GLU A 61 6.81 12.98 -3.58
N GLU A 62 6.57 11.71 -3.87
CA GLU A 62 6.25 11.23 -5.22
C GLU A 62 5.00 11.93 -5.78
N ASN A 63 3.94 12.07 -4.99
CA ASN A 63 2.73 12.79 -5.41
C ASN A 63 3.00 14.27 -5.69
N SER A 64 3.86 14.90 -4.88
CA SER A 64 4.27 16.29 -5.08
C SER A 64 5.05 16.45 -6.40
N LEU A 65 5.97 15.52 -6.70
CA LEU A 65 6.71 15.48 -7.95
C LEU A 65 5.77 15.27 -9.15
N ILE A 66 4.85 14.31 -9.08
CA ILE A 66 3.87 14.05 -10.15
C ILE A 66 3.06 15.31 -10.45
N LYS A 67 2.55 15.98 -9.41
CA LYS A 67 1.78 17.22 -9.59
C LYS A 67 2.60 18.31 -10.26
N TRP A 68 3.85 18.49 -9.83
CA TRP A 68 4.76 19.48 -10.41
C TRP A 68 5.09 19.17 -11.87
N ILE A 69 5.45 17.92 -12.18
CA ILE A 69 5.73 17.45 -13.55
C ILE A 69 4.53 17.70 -14.46
N ASN A 70 3.33 17.31 -14.04
CA ASN A 70 2.11 17.49 -14.83
C ASN A 70 1.79 18.97 -15.07
N THR A 71 2.00 19.82 -14.06
CA THR A 71 1.79 21.27 -14.19
C THR A 71 2.74 21.88 -15.22
N MET A 72 4.03 21.56 -15.09
CA MET A 72 5.08 22.05 -16.00
C MET A 72 4.90 21.53 -17.43
N ALA A 73 4.55 20.25 -17.58
CA ALA A 73 4.22 19.65 -18.88
C ALA A 73 2.98 20.31 -19.52
N GLY A 74 1.95 20.61 -18.73
CA GLY A 74 0.76 21.35 -19.18
C GLY A 74 1.08 22.76 -19.68
N TRP A 75 2.14 23.39 -19.17
CA TRP A 75 2.67 24.67 -19.66
C TRP A 75 3.60 24.54 -20.86
N GLY A 76 3.82 23.31 -21.36
CA GLY A 76 4.70 23.04 -22.50
C GLY A 76 6.19 22.93 -22.13
N TRP A 77 6.52 22.90 -20.85
CA TRP A 77 7.90 22.81 -20.35
C TRP A 77 8.10 21.52 -19.52
N PRO A 78 8.16 20.34 -20.16
CA PRO A 78 8.38 19.11 -19.42
C PRO A 78 9.73 19.17 -18.68
N PRO A 79 9.74 18.97 -17.34
CA PRO A 79 10.96 19.05 -16.57
C PRO A 79 11.90 17.88 -16.86
N LYS A 80 13.20 18.15 -16.80
CA LYS A 80 14.27 17.16 -17.00
C LYS A 80 14.70 16.57 -15.65
N ILE A 81 15.35 15.41 -15.68
CA ILE A 81 15.86 14.73 -14.46
C ILE A 81 16.74 15.67 -13.62
N GLN A 82 17.52 16.54 -14.25
CA GLN A 82 18.36 17.55 -13.58
C GLN A 82 17.58 18.51 -12.68
N HIS A 83 16.29 18.75 -12.96
CA HIS A 83 15.44 19.62 -12.14
C HIS A 83 14.77 18.88 -10.98
N LEU A 84 14.83 17.54 -10.94
CA LEU A 84 14.22 16.74 -9.87
C LEU A 84 15.11 16.71 -8.61
N GLU A 85 16.42 16.90 -8.77
CA GLU A 85 17.37 16.91 -7.65
C GLU A 85 17.22 18.11 -6.71
N SER A 86 16.65 19.23 -7.17
CA SER A 86 16.42 20.42 -6.33
C SER A 86 15.18 20.33 -5.45
N MET A 87 14.41 19.24 -5.54
CA MET A 87 13.14 19.06 -4.82
C MET A 87 13.15 17.89 -3.82
N ALA A 88 14.25 17.14 -3.73
CA ALA A 88 14.49 16.08 -2.75
C ALA A 88 15.34 16.62 -1.58
#